data_AF-A0AAQ5BHR6-F1
#
_entry.id   AF-A0AAQ5BHR6-F1
#
_cell.length_a   1.000
_cell.length_b   1.000
_cell.length_c   1.000
_cell.angle_alpha   90.00
_cell.angle_beta   90.00
_cell.angle_gamma   90.00
#
_symmetry.space_group_name_H-M   'P 1'
#
loop_
_entity.id
_entity.type
_entity.pdbx_description
1 polymer ?
#
loop_
_entity_poly.entity_id
_entity_poly.type
_entity_poly.pdbx_seq_one_letter_code
_entity_poly.pdbx_strand_id
1 'polypeptide(L)'
;MELLPPLPQSFLLLLLLPAKPAAGEDWQCPRTPYAASRDFDVKYVVPSFSAGGLVQAMVTYEGDRNESAVFVAIRNRLHVLGPDLKSVQSLATGPAGDPGCQTCAACGPGPHGPPGDTDTKVLVLDPALPALVSCGSSLQGRCFLHDLEPQGTAVHLAAPACLFSAHHNRPDDCPDCVASPLGTRVTVVEQGQASYFYVASSLDAAVAASFSPRSVSIRRLKADASGFAPGFVALSVLPKHLVSYSIEYVHSFHTGAFVYFLTVQPASVTDDPSALHTRLARLSATEPELGDYRELVLDCRFAPKRRRRGAPEGGQPYPVLRVAHSAPVGAQLATELSIAEGQEVLFGVFVTGKDGGPGVGPNSVVCAFPIDLLDTLIDEGVERCCESPVHPGLRRGLDFFQSPSFCPNPPGLEALSPNTSCRHFPLLVSSSFSRVDLFNGLLGPVQVTALYVTRLDNVTVAHMGTMDGRILQVELVRSLNYLLYVSNFSLGDSGQPVQRDVSRLGDHLLFASGDQVFQVPIQGPGCRHFLTCGRCLRAWHFMGCGWCGNMCGQQKECPGSWQQDHCPPKLTEFHPHSGPLRGSTRLTLCGSNFYLHPSGLVPEGTHQVTVGQSPCRPLPKDSSKLRSQC
;
A
#
# COMPACT_ATOMS: atom_id res chain seq x y z
N MET A 1 -23.02 88.10 -20.99
CA MET A 1 -21.77 88.29 -21.76
C MET A 1 -20.71 87.52 -21.02
N GLU A 2 -20.06 86.49 -21.53
CA GLU A 2 -19.97 85.87 -22.85
C GLU A 2 -19.85 84.36 -22.63
N LEU A 3 -20.49 83.53 -23.47
CA LEU A 3 -20.10 82.14 -23.63
C LEU A 3 -20.14 81.83 -25.14
N LEU A 4 -18.94 81.53 -25.63
CA LEU A 4 -18.55 81.24 -27.02
C LEU A 4 -19.01 79.83 -27.50
N PRO A 5 -19.02 79.60 -28.82
CA PRO A 5 -19.71 78.48 -29.49
C PRO A 5 -18.80 77.26 -29.77
N PRO A 6 -19.38 76.15 -30.31
CA PRO A 6 -18.70 75.47 -31.42
C PRO A 6 -19.64 75.01 -32.57
N LEU A 7 -19.30 75.39 -33.81
CA LEU A 7 -18.73 74.56 -34.92
C LEU A 7 -19.27 73.12 -35.22
N PRO A 8 -19.04 72.56 -36.43
CA PRO A 8 -20.08 72.18 -37.39
C PRO A 8 -20.22 70.67 -37.64
N GLN A 9 -21.17 70.33 -38.51
CA GLN A 9 -21.52 69.01 -39.04
C GLN A 9 -20.33 68.10 -39.36
N SER A 10 -20.46 66.81 -39.04
CA SER A 10 -19.65 65.73 -39.60
C SER A 10 -20.54 64.52 -39.88
N PHE A 11 -20.51 64.09 -41.15
CA PHE A 11 -21.18 62.93 -41.73
C PHE A 11 -20.88 61.64 -40.94
N LEU A 12 -21.92 60.86 -40.61
CA LEU A 12 -21.76 59.45 -40.26
C LEU A 12 -22.28 58.56 -41.40
N LEU A 13 -21.35 57.80 -41.96
CA LEU A 13 -21.56 56.67 -42.88
C LEU A 13 -22.56 55.67 -42.29
N LEU A 14 -23.61 55.31 -43.05
CA LEU A 14 -24.37 54.09 -42.82
C LEU A 14 -23.51 52.87 -43.20
N LEU A 15 -22.99 52.16 -42.20
CA LEU A 15 -22.51 50.79 -42.32
C LEU A 15 -23.69 49.83 -42.06
N LEU A 16 -24.26 49.28 -43.13
CA LEU A 16 -25.18 48.15 -43.07
C LEU A 16 -24.42 46.90 -42.62
N LEU A 17 -24.51 46.55 -41.34
CA LEU A 17 -24.12 45.23 -40.83
C LEU A 17 -25.26 44.24 -41.12
N PRO A 18 -25.01 43.09 -41.77
CA PRO A 18 -26.01 42.04 -41.86
C PRO A 18 -26.27 41.50 -40.46
N ALA A 19 -27.54 41.46 -40.06
CA ALA A 19 -27.97 40.77 -38.84
C ALA A 19 -27.56 39.30 -38.97
N LYS A 20 -26.54 38.89 -38.21
CA LYS A 20 -26.27 37.48 -37.99
C LYS A 20 -27.49 36.91 -37.26
N PRO A 21 -28.14 35.83 -37.76
CA PRO A 21 -29.12 35.14 -36.96
C PRO A 21 -28.43 34.68 -35.68
N ALA A 22 -29.05 34.92 -34.53
CA ALA A 22 -28.60 34.36 -33.27
C ALA A 22 -28.53 32.84 -33.45
N ALA A 23 -27.32 32.31 -33.54
CA ALA A 23 -27.09 30.88 -33.41
C ALA A 23 -27.58 30.51 -32.01
N GLY A 24 -28.71 29.81 -31.93
CA GLY A 24 -29.19 29.25 -30.68
C GLY A 24 -28.09 28.39 -30.08
N GLU A 25 -27.84 28.56 -28.79
CA GLU A 25 -26.93 27.69 -28.05
C GLU A 25 -27.30 26.22 -28.32
N ASP A 26 -26.32 25.42 -28.74
CA ASP A 26 -26.50 23.97 -28.91
C ASP A 26 -26.88 23.38 -27.55
N TRP A 27 -28.17 23.17 -27.33
CA TRP A 27 -28.68 22.55 -26.11
C TRP A 27 -28.11 21.13 -25.97
N GLN A 28 -27.54 20.83 -24.80
CA GLN A 28 -26.90 19.54 -24.50
C GLN A 28 -27.55 18.90 -23.28
N CYS A 29 -27.64 17.56 -23.29
CA CYS A 29 -28.14 16.82 -22.14
C CYS A 29 -27.31 17.14 -20.88
N PRO A 30 -27.96 17.43 -19.74
CA PRO A 30 -27.25 17.57 -18.48
C PRO A 30 -26.56 16.25 -18.14
N ARG A 31 -25.29 16.32 -17.74
CA ARG A 31 -24.52 15.14 -17.34
C ARG A 31 -24.64 14.92 -15.85
N THR A 32 -25.12 13.75 -15.44
CA THR A 32 -25.04 13.32 -14.05
C THR A 32 -23.57 13.02 -13.70
N PRO A 33 -23.00 13.67 -12.68
CA PRO A 33 -21.62 13.40 -12.27
C PRO A 33 -21.44 11.93 -11.87
N TYR A 34 -20.28 11.34 -12.16
CA TYR A 34 -19.95 9.97 -11.78
C TYR A 34 -20.09 9.73 -10.26
N ALA A 35 -19.77 10.74 -9.45
CA ALA A 35 -19.89 10.70 -7.99
C ALA A 35 -21.34 10.53 -7.51
N ALA A 36 -22.33 11.13 -8.20
CA ALA A 36 -23.74 11.05 -7.82
C ALA A 36 -24.36 9.64 -7.99
N SER A 37 -23.61 8.69 -8.58
CA SER A 37 -24.03 7.28 -8.69
C SER A 37 -23.64 6.43 -7.47
N ARG A 38 -23.02 7.02 -6.45
CA ARG A 38 -22.44 6.34 -5.29
C ARG A 38 -22.68 7.14 -4.01
N ASP A 39 -22.78 6.44 -2.89
CA ASP A 39 -22.81 7.03 -1.55
C ASP A 39 -21.79 6.30 -0.66
N PHE A 40 -20.71 6.98 -0.29
CA PHE A 40 -19.67 6.44 0.58
C PHE A 40 -19.88 6.81 2.07
N ASP A 41 -21.01 7.43 2.40
CA ASP A 41 -21.43 7.66 3.78
C ASP A 41 -22.24 6.48 4.34
N VAL A 42 -22.56 5.49 3.49
CA VAL A 42 -23.15 4.21 3.91
C VAL A 42 -22.22 3.50 4.89
N LYS A 43 -22.68 3.34 6.14
CA LYS A 43 -21.96 2.61 7.17
C LYS A 43 -22.11 1.10 7.02
N TYR A 44 -20.99 0.38 7.10
CA TYR A 44 -20.96 -1.08 7.17
C TYR A 44 -20.46 -1.50 8.55
N VAL A 45 -21.19 -2.41 9.20
CA VAL A 45 -20.76 -3.03 10.45
C VAL A 45 -19.99 -4.29 10.09
N VAL A 46 -18.69 -4.27 10.33
CA VAL A 46 -17.79 -5.42 10.13
C VAL A 46 -17.41 -6.03 11.48
N PRO A 47 -17.12 -7.35 11.55
CA PRO A 47 -16.65 -7.97 12.79
C PRO A 47 -15.39 -7.28 13.32
N SER A 48 -15.32 -7.10 14.63
CA SER A 48 -14.20 -6.42 15.28
C SER A 48 -13.86 -6.99 16.65
N PHE A 49 -12.65 -6.71 17.12
CA PHE A 49 -12.12 -7.04 18.43
C PHE A 49 -11.53 -5.79 19.10
N SER A 50 -11.85 -5.58 20.38
CA SER A 50 -11.26 -4.51 21.20
C SER A 50 -10.12 -5.07 22.05
N ALA A 51 -8.90 -4.57 21.82
CA ALA A 51 -7.70 -5.07 22.47
C ALA A 51 -7.50 -4.50 23.89
N GLY A 52 -8.16 -3.39 24.25
CA GLY A 52 -7.99 -2.73 25.55
C GLY A 52 -6.76 -1.83 25.64
N GLY A 53 -6.15 -1.51 24.50
CA GLY A 53 -5.01 -0.60 24.34
C GLY A 53 -4.64 -0.46 22.87
N LEU A 54 -3.83 0.55 22.52
CA LEU A 54 -3.41 0.77 21.14
C LEU A 54 -2.69 -0.46 20.57
N VAL A 55 -3.13 -0.93 19.40
CA VAL A 55 -2.54 -2.09 18.72
C VAL A 55 -1.16 -1.72 18.18
N GLN A 56 -0.15 -2.50 18.56
CA GLN A 56 1.26 -2.28 18.21
C GLN A 56 1.70 -3.13 17.01
N ALA A 57 1.25 -4.38 16.95
CA ALA A 57 1.55 -5.31 15.88
C ALA A 57 0.44 -6.37 15.77
N MET A 58 0.29 -6.94 14.57
CA MET A 58 -0.63 -8.04 14.32
C MET A 58 -0.06 -8.94 13.22
N VAL A 59 -0.23 -10.26 13.39
CA VAL A 59 0.10 -11.26 12.38
C VAL A 59 -0.92 -12.41 12.46
N THR A 60 -1.15 -13.07 11.34
CA THR A 60 -2.10 -14.18 11.21
C THR A 60 -1.38 -15.48 10.88
N TYR A 61 -1.94 -16.59 11.35
CA TYR A 61 -1.50 -17.94 11.03
C TYR A 61 -2.65 -18.70 10.35
N GLU A 62 -2.34 -19.36 9.25
CA GLU A 62 -3.21 -20.30 8.55
C GLU A 62 -2.43 -21.63 8.44
N GLY A 63 -2.89 -22.65 9.15
CA GLY A 63 -2.25 -23.97 9.19
C GLY A 63 -2.90 -24.98 8.24
N ASP A 64 -2.25 -26.14 8.10
CA ASP A 64 -2.60 -27.15 7.08
C ASP A 64 -3.90 -27.92 7.38
N ARG A 65 -4.38 -27.94 8.63
CA ARG A 65 -5.58 -28.68 9.06
C ARG A 65 -6.80 -27.76 9.25
N ASN A 66 -6.82 -26.61 8.56
CA ASN A 66 -7.82 -25.54 8.69
C ASN A 66 -7.87 -24.86 10.07
N GLU A 67 -6.81 -25.00 10.86
CA GLU A 67 -6.57 -24.18 12.03
C GLU A 67 -6.10 -22.78 11.62
N SER A 68 -6.55 -21.78 12.36
CA SER A 68 -6.07 -20.42 12.14
C SER A 68 -6.11 -19.62 13.43
N ALA A 69 -5.28 -18.58 13.47
CA ALA A 69 -5.25 -17.65 14.57
C ALA A 69 -4.86 -16.25 14.13
N VAL A 70 -5.31 -15.27 14.92
CA VAL A 70 -4.88 -13.88 14.82
C VAL A 70 -4.15 -13.54 16.10
N PHE A 71 -2.90 -13.10 15.98
CA PHE A 71 -2.09 -12.64 17.11
C PHE A 71 -2.09 -11.12 17.12
N VAL A 72 -2.55 -10.51 18.21
CA VAL A 72 -2.66 -9.05 18.35
C VAL A 72 -1.87 -8.61 19.56
N ALA A 73 -0.87 -7.76 19.37
CA ALA A 73 -0.04 -7.24 20.43
C ALA A 73 -0.42 -5.82 20.81
N ILE A 74 -0.51 -5.56 22.11
CA ILE A 74 -0.57 -4.24 22.71
C ILE A 74 0.56 -4.11 23.73
N ARG A 75 0.71 -2.92 24.33
CA ARG A 75 1.68 -2.72 25.40
C ARG A 75 1.47 -3.74 26.52
N ASN A 76 2.54 -4.44 26.89
CA ASN A 76 2.59 -5.44 27.97
C ASN A 76 1.68 -6.68 27.78
N ARG A 77 1.00 -6.86 26.64
CA ARG A 77 0.06 -7.97 26.45
C ARG A 77 -0.02 -8.45 25.00
N LEU A 78 -0.08 -9.77 24.84
CA LEU A 78 -0.33 -10.47 23.59
C LEU A 78 -1.70 -11.16 23.67
N HIS A 79 -2.52 -10.98 22.64
CA HIS A 79 -3.82 -11.64 22.49
C HIS A 79 -3.74 -12.67 21.36
N VAL A 80 -4.33 -13.83 21.61
CA VAL A 80 -4.57 -14.86 20.60
C VAL A 80 -6.08 -14.88 20.34
N LEU A 81 -6.47 -14.70 19.09
CA LEU A 81 -7.86 -14.73 18.65
C LEU A 81 -8.10 -15.93 17.73
N GLY A 82 -9.30 -16.50 17.83
CA GLY A 82 -9.79 -17.46 16.85
C GLY A 82 -10.17 -16.81 15.51
N PRO A 83 -10.63 -17.62 14.53
CA PRO A 83 -11.01 -17.13 13.20
C PRO A 83 -12.19 -16.13 13.19
N ASP A 84 -12.99 -16.10 14.26
CA ASP A 84 -14.11 -15.19 14.46
C ASP A 84 -13.76 -13.93 15.27
N LEU A 85 -12.46 -13.66 15.45
CA LEU A 85 -11.90 -12.56 16.25
C LEU A 85 -12.24 -12.61 17.75
N LYS A 86 -12.70 -13.75 18.28
CA LYS A 86 -12.86 -13.92 19.73
C LYS A 86 -11.54 -14.29 20.38
N SER A 87 -11.22 -13.66 21.51
CA SER A 87 -10.00 -13.98 22.26
C SER A 87 -10.11 -15.37 22.89
N VAL A 88 -9.13 -16.22 22.56
CA VAL A 88 -8.99 -17.59 23.09
C VAL A 88 -7.95 -17.67 24.20
N GLN A 89 -6.92 -16.82 24.13
CA GLN A 89 -5.84 -16.73 25.11
C GLN A 89 -5.31 -15.30 25.17
N SER A 90 -4.75 -14.93 26.33
CA SER A 90 -3.98 -13.71 26.48
C SER A 90 -2.77 -13.97 27.37
N LEU A 91 -1.63 -13.38 27.00
CA LEU A 91 -0.34 -13.56 27.65
C LEU A 91 0.21 -12.19 28.07
N ALA A 92 0.74 -12.08 29.30
CA ALA A 92 1.42 -10.89 29.77
C ALA A 92 2.89 -10.86 29.29
N THR A 93 3.23 -9.84 28.51
CA THR A 93 4.60 -9.63 27.96
C THR A 93 5.40 -8.57 28.72
N GLY A 94 4.78 -7.93 29.72
CA GLY A 94 5.40 -6.92 30.57
C GLY A 94 4.47 -6.47 31.70
N PRO A 95 4.84 -5.44 32.45
CA PRO A 95 6.13 -4.74 32.34
C PRO A 95 7.29 -5.61 32.82
N ALA A 96 8.50 -5.33 32.32
CA ALA A 96 9.72 -6.00 32.77
C ALA A 96 10.00 -5.67 34.25
N GLY A 97 10.42 -6.68 35.01
CA GLY A 97 10.60 -6.59 36.46
C GLY A 97 9.33 -6.87 37.29
N ASP A 98 8.17 -7.03 36.65
CA ASP A 98 6.92 -7.45 37.29
C ASP A 98 6.82 -9.00 37.33
N PRO A 99 6.48 -9.62 38.48
CA PRO A 99 6.31 -11.06 38.59
C PRO A 99 5.18 -11.64 37.72
N GLY A 100 4.22 -10.81 37.29
CA GLY A 100 3.13 -11.19 36.40
C GLY A 100 3.54 -11.31 34.93
N CYS A 101 4.74 -10.86 34.55
CA CYS A 101 5.22 -10.96 33.16
C CYS A 101 5.67 -12.40 32.83
N GLN A 102 4.86 -13.12 32.04
CA GLN A 102 5.09 -14.53 31.72
C GLN A 102 6.31 -14.73 30.83
N THR A 103 6.53 -13.85 29.85
CA THR A 103 7.73 -13.89 29.00
C THR A 103 8.98 -13.60 29.82
N CYS A 104 8.94 -12.60 30.71
CA CYS A 104 10.07 -12.25 31.58
C CYS A 104 10.44 -13.43 32.50
N ALA A 105 9.44 -14.09 33.10
CA ALA A 105 9.64 -15.24 33.97
C ALA A 105 10.25 -16.46 33.25
N ALA A 106 9.94 -16.64 31.96
CA ALA A 106 10.52 -17.72 31.14
C ALA A 106 12.04 -17.59 30.92
N CYS A 107 12.62 -16.41 31.15
CA CYS A 107 14.07 -16.24 31.11
C CYS A 107 14.79 -16.73 32.38
N GLY A 108 14.11 -17.43 33.28
CA GLY A 108 14.70 -18.05 34.48
C GLY A 108 14.87 -17.11 35.68
N PRO A 109 15.53 -17.57 36.76
CA PRO A 109 15.65 -16.83 38.01
C PRO A 109 16.53 -15.57 37.88
N GLY A 110 15.99 -14.41 38.26
CA GLY A 110 16.73 -13.16 38.38
C GLY A 110 15.80 -11.95 38.42
N PRO A 111 16.31 -10.74 38.75
CA PRO A 111 15.70 -9.52 38.25
C PRO A 111 16.22 -9.25 36.83
N HIS A 112 15.33 -9.30 35.85
CA HIS A 112 15.66 -9.01 34.45
C HIS A 112 15.34 -7.54 34.20
N GLY A 113 16.39 -6.73 34.03
CA GLY A 113 16.29 -5.28 33.94
C GLY A 113 16.74 -4.71 32.59
N PRO A 114 16.58 -3.39 32.38
CA PRO A 114 15.92 -2.46 33.31
C PRO A 114 14.39 -2.66 33.36
N PRO A 115 13.72 -2.36 34.49
CA PRO A 115 12.26 -2.38 34.57
C PRO A 115 11.63 -1.36 33.62
N GLY A 116 10.45 -1.67 33.10
CA GLY A 116 9.71 -0.78 32.21
C GLY A 116 8.70 -1.50 31.33
N ASP A 117 7.90 -0.73 30.61
CA ASP A 117 6.92 -1.28 29.67
C ASP A 117 7.60 -2.03 28.51
N THR A 118 6.98 -3.14 28.12
CA THR A 118 7.32 -3.89 26.92
C THR A 118 6.40 -3.47 25.79
N ASP A 119 6.91 -2.66 24.86
CA ASP A 119 6.25 -2.38 23.58
C ASP A 119 6.71 -3.42 22.55
N THR A 120 5.78 -4.15 21.95
CA THR A 120 6.07 -5.15 20.91
C THR A 120 6.56 -4.47 19.65
N LYS A 121 7.75 -4.88 19.18
CA LYS A 121 8.40 -4.34 17.96
C LYS A 121 8.40 -5.34 16.81
N VAL A 122 8.41 -6.63 17.14
CA VAL A 122 8.40 -7.73 16.18
C VAL A 122 7.36 -8.75 16.61
N LEU A 123 6.52 -9.16 15.66
CA LEU A 123 5.60 -10.27 15.79
C LEU A 123 5.60 -11.02 14.45
N VAL A 124 6.25 -12.18 14.39
CA VAL A 124 6.49 -12.93 13.15
C VAL A 124 6.32 -14.42 13.40
N LEU A 125 5.88 -15.16 12.39
CA LEU A 125 5.77 -16.61 12.44
C LEU A 125 7.01 -17.26 11.84
N ASP A 126 7.42 -18.37 12.43
CA ASP A 126 8.33 -19.35 11.84
C ASP A 126 7.48 -20.52 11.33
N PRO A 127 7.25 -20.62 10.01
CA PRO A 127 6.41 -21.68 9.44
C PRO A 127 7.01 -23.08 9.57
N ALA A 128 8.33 -23.22 9.74
CA ALA A 128 9.00 -24.52 9.78
C ALA A 128 8.82 -25.22 11.15
N LEU A 129 8.75 -24.44 12.23
CA LEU A 129 8.54 -24.92 13.60
C LEU A 129 7.08 -24.83 14.07
N PRO A 130 6.14 -24.50 13.18
CA PRO A 130 5.00 -23.60 13.44
C PRO A 130 5.07 -22.90 14.80
N ALA A 131 5.86 -21.84 14.91
CA ALA A 131 6.05 -21.10 16.15
C ALA A 131 5.88 -19.59 15.93
N LEU A 132 5.30 -18.90 16.91
CA LEU A 132 5.23 -17.45 16.93
C LEU A 132 6.48 -16.89 17.62
N VAL A 133 7.08 -15.85 17.05
CA VAL A 133 8.16 -15.09 17.67
C VAL A 133 7.70 -13.69 18.00
N SER A 134 7.88 -13.29 19.25
CA SER A 134 7.61 -11.93 19.72
C SER A 134 8.87 -11.30 20.31
N CYS A 135 9.21 -10.08 19.88
CA CYS A 135 10.34 -9.32 20.42
C CYS A 135 9.88 -7.91 20.82
N GLY A 136 10.29 -7.46 21.99
CA GLY A 136 9.85 -6.20 22.59
C GLY A 136 10.96 -5.15 22.71
N SER A 137 10.60 -3.93 23.12
CA SER A 137 11.52 -2.83 23.42
C SER A 137 12.33 -3.00 24.71
N SER A 138 11.85 -3.85 25.61
CA SER A 138 12.44 -4.14 26.92
C SER A 138 13.47 -5.28 26.83
N LEU A 139 14.18 -5.55 27.92
CA LEU A 139 15.08 -6.72 28.05
C LEU A 139 16.12 -6.86 26.93
N GLN A 140 16.76 -5.74 26.55
CA GLN A 140 17.80 -5.67 25.50
C GLN A 140 17.31 -6.13 24.12
N GLY A 141 16.01 -6.07 23.84
CA GLY A 141 15.49 -6.43 22.52
C GLY A 141 15.50 -7.93 22.24
N ARG A 142 15.57 -8.76 23.28
CA ARG A 142 15.49 -10.22 23.13
C ARG A 142 14.12 -10.67 22.61
N CYS A 143 14.11 -11.85 22.00
CA CYS A 143 12.90 -12.46 21.47
C CYS A 143 12.41 -13.60 22.37
N PHE A 144 11.15 -13.96 22.15
CA PHE A 144 10.48 -15.09 22.79
C PHE A 144 9.84 -15.95 21.71
N LEU A 145 10.04 -17.27 21.82
CA LEU A 145 9.43 -18.27 20.95
C LEU A 145 8.21 -18.84 21.66
N HIS A 146 7.10 -18.97 20.93
CA HIS A 146 5.84 -19.54 21.42
C HIS A 146 5.40 -20.61 20.45
N ASP A 147 5.53 -21.87 20.83
CA ASP A 147 5.09 -22.99 19.99
C ASP A 147 3.56 -22.95 19.83
N LEU A 148 3.09 -23.22 18.61
CA LEU A 148 1.67 -23.22 18.29
C LEU A 148 1.05 -24.58 18.63
N GLU A 149 0.06 -24.59 19.52
CA GLU A 149 -0.72 -25.78 19.89
C GLU A 149 -2.12 -25.71 19.27
N PRO A 150 -2.42 -26.56 18.26
CA PRO A 150 -3.73 -26.55 17.62
C PRO A 150 -4.81 -27.15 18.53
N GLN A 151 -5.95 -26.45 18.64
CA GLN A 151 -7.12 -26.90 19.40
C GLN A 151 -8.40 -26.68 18.58
N GLY A 152 -8.83 -27.73 17.87
CA GLY A 152 -9.94 -27.62 16.91
C GLY A 152 -9.55 -26.74 15.73
N THR A 153 -10.32 -25.70 15.44
CA THR A 153 -10.02 -24.71 14.38
C THR A 153 -9.22 -23.50 14.89
N ALA A 154 -8.95 -23.43 16.19
CA ALA A 154 -8.18 -22.35 16.81
C ALA A 154 -6.79 -22.83 17.23
N VAL A 155 -5.92 -21.88 17.59
CA VAL A 155 -4.55 -22.16 18.06
C VAL A 155 -4.35 -21.51 19.42
N HIS A 156 -3.65 -22.23 20.30
CA HIS A 156 -3.13 -21.73 21.57
C HIS A 156 -1.61 -21.59 21.50
N LEU A 157 -1.05 -20.73 22.33
CA LEU A 157 0.38 -20.59 22.51
C LEU A 157 0.82 -21.40 23.72
N ALA A 158 1.82 -22.27 23.53
CA ALA A 158 2.53 -22.92 24.61
C ALA A 158 3.25 -21.89 25.50
N ALA A 159 3.82 -22.34 26.62
CA ALA A 159 4.62 -21.47 27.48
C ALA A 159 5.83 -20.91 26.71
N PRO A 160 6.16 -19.61 26.85
CA PRO A 160 7.20 -18.99 26.06
C PRO A 160 8.59 -19.55 26.40
N ALA A 161 9.44 -19.69 25.38
CA ALA A 161 10.87 -19.91 25.55
C ALA A 161 11.64 -18.60 25.33
N CYS A 162 12.51 -18.24 26.29
CA CYS A 162 13.33 -17.04 26.20
C CYS A 162 14.53 -17.27 25.28
N LEU A 163 14.55 -16.59 24.12
CA LEU A 163 15.64 -16.69 23.14
C LEU A 163 16.82 -15.81 23.56
N PHE A 164 17.40 -16.07 24.73
CA PHE A 164 18.55 -15.34 25.25
C PHE A 164 19.43 -16.24 26.13
N SER A 165 20.66 -16.49 25.69
CA SER A 165 21.63 -17.30 26.43
C SER A 165 22.62 -16.43 27.23
N ALA A 166 22.58 -16.51 28.56
CA ALA A 166 23.42 -15.70 29.44
C ALA A 166 24.94 -15.82 29.18
N HIS A 167 25.42 -17.00 28.78
CA HIS A 167 26.85 -17.24 28.54
C HIS A 167 27.35 -16.75 27.17
N HIS A 168 26.45 -16.48 26.24
CA HIS A 168 26.77 -16.16 24.85
C HIS A 168 26.56 -14.67 24.49
N ASN A 169 26.02 -13.87 25.41
CA ASN A 169 25.76 -12.46 25.18
C ASN A 169 26.65 -11.58 26.06
N ARG A 170 27.23 -10.55 25.45
CA ARG A 170 28.05 -9.54 26.10
C ARG A 170 27.64 -8.13 25.64
N PRO A 171 28.00 -7.07 26.38
CA PRO A 171 27.67 -5.70 25.99
C PRO A 171 28.22 -5.31 24.61
N ASP A 172 29.38 -5.83 24.21
CA ASP A 172 30.05 -5.58 22.94
C ASP A 172 29.55 -6.49 21.80
N ASP A 173 29.08 -7.70 22.12
CA ASP A 173 28.54 -8.65 21.16
C ASP A 173 27.35 -9.42 21.73
N CYS A 174 26.15 -9.13 21.21
CA CYS A 174 24.89 -9.69 21.67
C CYS A 174 24.14 -10.36 20.50
N PRO A 175 24.38 -11.65 20.22
CA PRO A 175 23.68 -12.38 19.17
C PRO A 175 22.17 -12.49 19.38
N ASP A 176 21.69 -12.37 20.62
CA ASP A 176 20.27 -12.51 20.96
C ASP A 176 19.53 -11.16 21.04
N CYS A 177 20.22 -10.03 20.87
CA CYS A 177 19.62 -8.70 20.83
C CYS A 177 19.07 -8.43 19.43
N VAL A 178 17.77 -8.60 19.21
CA VAL A 178 17.14 -8.54 17.87
C VAL A 178 16.37 -7.25 17.67
N ALA A 179 15.47 -6.91 18.59
CA ALA A 179 14.59 -5.76 18.48
C ALA A 179 15.25 -4.47 18.95
N SER A 180 15.06 -3.41 18.18
CA SER A 180 15.37 -2.04 18.57
C SER A 180 14.09 -1.35 19.05
N PRO A 181 14.13 -0.57 20.15
CA PRO A 181 12.99 0.24 20.58
C PRO A 181 12.55 1.26 19.51
N LEU A 182 13.46 1.65 18.61
CA LEU A 182 13.23 2.60 17.52
C LEU A 182 12.46 2.00 16.34
N GLY A 183 12.39 0.67 16.24
CA GLY A 183 11.73 -0.05 15.14
C GLY A 183 12.62 -1.12 14.52
N THR A 184 12.02 -2.28 14.25
CA THR A 184 12.70 -3.45 13.68
C THR A 184 11.75 -4.18 12.74
N ARG A 185 12.27 -4.67 11.61
CA ARG A 185 11.59 -5.59 10.71
C ARG A 185 12.35 -6.90 10.62
N VAL A 186 11.60 -8.00 10.58
CA VAL A 186 12.14 -9.36 10.54
C VAL A 186 11.41 -10.14 9.47
N THR A 187 12.17 -10.80 8.61
CA THR A 187 11.67 -11.82 7.69
C THR A 187 12.32 -13.15 8.05
N VAL A 188 11.52 -14.19 8.27
CA VAL A 188 11.99 -15.54 8.58
C VAL A 188 12.07 -16.34 7.28
N VAL A 189 13.20 -17.00 7.04
CA VAL A 189 13.45 -17.82 5.85
C VAL A 189 13.97 -19.18 6.29
N GLU A 190 13.39 -20.24 5.74
CA GLU A 190 13.88 -21.60 5.93
C GLU A 190 15.03 -21.88 4.94
N GLN A 191 16.19 -22.30 5.46
CA GLN A 191 17.30 -22.78 4.63
C GLN A 191 17.74 -24.16 5.13
N GLY A 192 17.50 -25.18 4.31
CA GLY A 192 17.84 -26.56 4.63
C GLY A 192 16.95 -27.14 5.74
N GLN A 193 17.42 -27.10 6.99
CA GLN A 193 16.71 -27.63 8.16
C GLN A 193 16.76 -26.62 9.34
N ALA A 194 17.03 -25.36 9.04
CA ALA A 194 17.16 -24.31 10.04
C ALA A 194 16.47 -23.02 9.57
N SER A 195 15.90 -22.32 10.54
CA SER A 195 15.28 -21.02 10.34
C SER A 195 16.31 -19.91 10.47
N TYR A 196 16.35 -19.03 9.48
CA TYR A 196 17.18 -17.84 9.44
C TYR A 196 16.33 -16.58 9.55
N PHE A 197 16.77 -15.69 10.44
CA PHE A 197 16.12 -14.43 10.74
C PHE A 197 16.90 -13.32 10.04
N TYR A 198 16.31 -12.76 8.99
CA TYR A 198 16.79 -11.57 8.34
C TYR A 198 16.23 -10.38 9.10
N VAL A 199 17.09 -9.67 9.81
CA VAL A 199 16.71 -8.63 10.77
C VAL A 199 17.26 -7.28 10.30
N ALA A 200 16.38 -6.27 10.29
CA ALA A 200 16.77 -4.90 10.06
C ALA A 200 16.23 -3.97 11.17
N SER A 201 17.12 -3.23 11.82
CA SER A 201 16.84 -2.48 13.05
C SER A 201 17.38 -1.05 13.00
N SER A 202 16.53 -0.09 13.33
CA SER A 202 16.92 1.32 13.44
C SER A 202 17.81 1.53 14.66
N LEU A 203 18.88 2.32 14.52
CA LEU A 203 19.83 2.59 15.60
C LEU A 203 20.00 4.10 15.84
N ASP A 204 20.29 4.44 17.08
CA ASP A 204 20.87 5.73 17.49
C ASP A 204 22.09 5.48 18.39
N ALA A 205 22.69 6.56 18.90
CA ALA A 205 23.84 6.46 19.79
C ALA A 205 23.53 5.71 21.11
N ALA A 206 22.30 5.78 21.63
CA ALA A 206 21.93 5.13 22.89
C ALA A 206 21.73 3.62 22.72
N VAL A 207 21.02 3.21 21.67
CA VAL A 207 20.76 1.80 21.34
C VAL A 207 22.05 1.09 20.92
N ALA A 208 22.93 1.77 20.18
CA ALA A 208 24.16 1.16 19.69
C ALA A 208 25.30 1.11 20.73
N ALA A 209 25.19 1.81 21.86
CA ALA A 209 26.26 1.94 22.86
C ALA A 209 26.65 0.59 23.51
N SER A 210 25.67 -0.27 23.79
CA SER A 210 25.86 -1.59 24.37
C SER A 210 24.68 -2.49 24.04
N PHE A 211 24.90 -3.79 23.91
CA PHE A 211 23.85 -4.77 23.54
C PHE A 211 23.14 -4.39 22.23
N SER A 212 23.91 -3.87 21.27
CA SER A 212 23.38 -3.33 20.01
C SER A 212 22.72 -4.45 19.18
N PRO A 213 21.49 -4.22 18.65
CA PRO A 213 20.85 -5.15 17.75
C PRO A 213 21.42 -5.13 16.32
N ARG A 214 22.43 -4.29 16.05
CA ARG A 214 23.00 -4.05 14.71
C ARG A 214 21.94 -3.51 13.73
N SER A 215 22.35 -3.05 12.54
CA SER A 215 21.41 -2.47 11.56
C SER A 215 20.82 -3.53 10.63
N VAL A 216 21.66 -4.38 10.05
CA VAL A 216 21.23 -5.50 9.19
C VAL A 216 21.99 -6.74 9.62
N SER A 217 21.30 -7.85 9.83
CA SER A 217 21.92 -9.11 10.26
C SER A 217 21.12 -10.33 9.79
N ILE A 218 21.82 -11.45 9.61
CA ILE A 218 21.21 -12.75 9.29
C ILE A 218 21.55 -13.70 10.44
N ARG A 219 20.54 -14.17 11.17
CA ARG A 219 20.74 -14.92 12.42
C ARG A 219 20.07 -16.29 12.33
N ARG A 220 20.82 -17.35 12.56
CA ARG A 220 20.25 -18.71 12.61
C ARG A 220 19.68 -18.99 14.00
N LEU A 221 18.41 -19.40 14.07
CA LEU A 221 17.80 -19.88 15.30
C LEU A 221 18.45 -21.21 15.71
N LYS A 222 18.77 -21.38 17.00
CA LYS A 222 19.27 -22.66 17.53
C LYS A 222 18.09 -23.61 17.76
N ALA A 223 18.26 -24.88 17.38
CA ALA A 223 17.23 -25.91 17.49
C ALA A 223 16.82 -26.25 18.94
N ASP A 224 17.65 -25.89 19.93
CA ASP A 224 17.37 -26.05 21.35
C ASP A 224 16.57 -24.87 21.95
N ALA A 225 16.11 -23.94 21.10
CA ALA A 225 15.39 -22.72 21.47
C ALA A 225 16.11 -21.85 22.53
N SER A 226 17.44 -21.95 22.65
CA SER A 226 18.22 -21.17 23.62
C SER A 226 18.71 -19.81 23.09
N GLY A 227 18.24 -19.39 21.91
CA GLY A 227 18.63 -18.15 21.24
C GLY A 227 19.15 -18.36 19.82
N PHE A 228 19.99 -17.45 19.36
CA PHE A 228 20.58 -17.42 18.02
C PHE A 228 22.05 -17.88 18.04
N ALA A 229 22.51 -18.37 16.89
CA ALA A 229 23.90 -18.77 16.73
C ALA A 229 24.84 -17.53 16.73
N PRO A 230 25.95 -17.54 17.50
CA PRO A 230 26.93 -16.45 17.47
C PRO A 230 27.76 -16.46 16.19
N GLY A 231 28.52 -15.38 15.95
CA GLY A 231 29.43 -15.29 14.81
C GLY A 231 28.75 -14.99 13.47
N PHE A 232 27.52 -14.49 13.48
CA PHE A 232 26.81 -14.03 12.29
C PHE A 232 27.45 -12.76 11.72
N VAL A 233 27.30 -12.58 10.41
CA VAL A 233 27.67 -11.33 9.73
C VAL A 233 26.59 -10.27 9.96
N ALA A 234 27.02 -9.04 10.22
CA ALA A 234 26.12 -7.91 10.44
C ALA A 234 26.71 -6.60 9.90
N LEU A 235 25.84 -5.74 9.38
CA LEU A 235 26.14 -4.33 9.08
C LEU A 235 25.54 -3.45 10.17
N SER A 236 26.20 -2.35 10.48
CA SER A 236 25.72 -1.36 11.46
C SER A 236 26.17 0.02 11.04
N VAL A 237 25.31 1.02 11.28
CA VAL A 237 25.68 2.41 11.03
C VAL A 237 26.94 2.72 11.84
N LEU A 238 27.96 3.26 11.16
CA LEU A 238 29.25 3.57 11.77
C LEU A 238 29.08 4.58 12.92
N PRO A 239 29.86 4.48 14.02
CA PRO A 239 29.68 5.32 15.20
C PRO A 239 29.61 6.83 14.90
N LYS A 240 30.41 7.30 13.94
CA LYS A 240 30.45 8.71 13.49
C LYS A 240 29.14 9.22 12.86
N HIS A 241 28.22 8.33 12.49
CA HIS A 241 26.96 8.65 11.79
C HIS A 241 25.71 8.33 12.62
N LEU A 242 25.83 7.70 13.79
CA LEU A 242 24.69 7.31 14.64
C LEU A 242 23.82 8.48 15.11
N VAL A 243 24.33 9.71 15.10
CA VAL A 243 23.59 10.91 15.54
C VAL A 243 22.82 11.56 14.39
N SER A 244 23.38 11.55 13.17
CA SER A 244 22.85 12.29 12.02
C SER A 244 22.21 11.42 10.95
N TYR A 245 22.43 10.10 10.97
CA TYR A 245 21.97 9.17 9.96
C TYR A 245 21.16 8.02 10.59
N SER A 246 19.84 8.21 10.64
CA SER A 246 18.90 7.16 11.05
C SER A 246 18.23 6.54 9.83
N ILE A 247 17.90 5.26 9.93
CA ILE A 247 17.24 4.49 8.86
C ILE A 247 15.93 3.95 9.42
N GLU A 248 14.79 4.34 8.84
CA GLU A 248 13.50 3.73 9.15
C GLU A 248 13.29 2.52 8.23
N TYR A 249 13.04 1.35 8.82
CA TYR A 249 12.70 0.12 8.08
C TYR A 249 11.18 -0.01 7.99
N VAL A 250 10.62 0.36 6.84
CA VAL A 250 9.17 0.47 6.63
C VAL A 250 8.54 -0.92 6.52
N HIS A 251 9.13 -1.79 5.70
CA HIS A 251 8.61 -3.11 5.36
C HIS A 251 9.74 -4.08 4.97
N SER A 252 9.47 -5.39 5.09
CA SER A 252 10.35 -6.47 4.63
C SER A 252 9.52 -7.64 4.11
N PHE A 253 10.04 -8.35 3.12
CA PHE A 253 9.38 -9.52 2.54
C PHE A 253 10.41 -10.46 1.89
N HIS A 254 10.00 -11.72 1.68
CA HIS A 254 10.76 -12.74 0.96
C HIS A 254 9.99 -13.10 -0.31
N THR A 255 10.66 -13.07 -1.45
CA THR A 255 10.13 -13.56 -2.71
C THR A 255 11.26 -14.07 -3.60
N GLY A 256 11.00 -15.15 -4.33
CA GLY A 256 12.02 -15.84 -5.11
C GLY A 256 13.23 -16.23 -4.25
N ALA A 257 14.42 -15.89 -4.72
CA ALA A 257 15.69 -16.21 -4.07
C ALA A 257 16.24 -15.08 -3.16
N PHE A 258 15.44 -14.07 -2.84
CA PHE A 258 15.93 -12.87 -2.14
C PHE A 258 15.02 -12.40 -1.01
N VAL A 259 15.64 -11.81 0.01
CA VAL A 259 14.97 -11.02 1.04
C VAL A 259 15.15 -9.55 0.72
N TYR A 260 14.06 -8.79 0.82
CA TYR A 260 14.05 -7.36 0.55
C TYR A 260 13.67 -6.56 1.79
N PHE A 261 14.36 -5.44 2.01
CA PHE A 261 14.01 -4.43 3.00
C PHE A 261 13.72 -3.10 2.32
N LEU A 262 12.69 -2.40 2.78
CA LEU A 262 12.32 -1.08 2.30
C LEU A 262 12.65 -0.05 3.37
N THR A 263 13.43 0.94 2.98
CA THR A 263 14.00 1.91 3.91
C THR A 263 13.63 3.33 3.54
N VAL A 264 13.52 4.18 4.56
CA VAL A 264 13.53 5.64 4.42
C VAL A 264 14.72 6.16 5.20
N GLN A 265 15.60 6.89 4.51
CA GLN A 265 16.87 7.36 5.08
C GLN A 265 17.34 8.64 4.37
N PRO A 266 18.28 9.41 4.96
CA PRO A 266 18.85 10.58 4.29
C PRO A 266 19.55 10.20 2.96
N ALA A 267 19.42 11.07 1.96
CA ALA A 267 19.94 10.83 0.61
C ALA A 267 21.46 10.63 0.57
N SER A 268 22.18 11.37 1.41
CA SER A 268 23.62 11.31 1.59
C SER A 268 23.97 11.44 3.07
N VAL A 269 25.18 11.04 3.41
CA VAL A 269 25.75 11.17 4.77
C VAL A 269 26.16 12.61 5.09
N THR A 270 26.40 13.43 4.06
CA THR A 270 26.85 14.83 4.17
C THR A 270 25.74 15.85 3.98
N ASP A 271 24.60 15.42 3.45
CA ASP A 271 23.48 16.32 3.16
C ASP A 271 22.63 16.54 4.42
N ASP A 272 21.66 17.43 4.32
CA ASP A 272 20.69 17.66 5.39
C ASP A 272 20.01 16.34 5.80
N PRO A 273 20.04 15.95 7.09
CA PRO A 273 19.34 14.76 7.59
C PRO A 273 17.84 14.71 7.27
N SER A 274 17.21 15.86 7.00
CA SER A 274 15.80 15.95 6.61
C SER A 274 15.53 15.65 5.13
N ALA A 275 16.58 15.61 4.29
CA ALA A 275 16.50 15.25 2.88
C ALA A 275 16.37 13.73 2.71
N LEU A 276 15.18 13.20 3.03
CA LEU A 276 14.88 11.77 3.01
C LEU A 276 14.57 11.25 1.61
N HIS A 277 14.94 10.00 1.36
CA HIS A 277 14.51 9.23 0.20
C HIS A 277 14.26 7.76 0.55
N THR A 278 13.72 7.01 -0.40
CA THR A 278 13.41 5.59 -0.23
C THR A 278 14.44 4.72 -0.94
N ARG A 279 14.85 3.63 -0.29
CA ARG A 279 15.65 2.58 -0.93
C ARG A 279 15.03 1.21 -0.74
N LEU A 280 15.42 0.32 -1.64
CA LEU A 280 15.25 -1.12 -1.55
C LEU A 280 16.61 -1.73 -1.27
N ALA A 281 16.75 -2.43 -0.14
CA ALA A 281 17.91 -3.28 0.12
C ALA A 281 17.56 -4.73 -0.22
N ARG A 282 18.46 -5.44 -0.91
CA ARG A 282 18.31 -6.85 -1.33
C ARG A 282 19.44 -7.69 -0.74
N LEU A 283 19.07 -8.86 -0.22
CA LEU A 283 19.97 -9.89 0.30
C LEU A 283 19.59 -11.25 -0.28
N SER A 284 20.56 -12.15 -0.45
CA SER A 284 20.29 -13.54 -0.79
C SER A 284 19.41 -14.20 0.29
N ALA A 285 18.38 -14.94 -0.14
CA ALA A 285 17.57 -15.80 0.72
C ALA A 285 18.09 -17.24 0.77
N THR A 286 19.12 -17.57 -0.01
CA THR A 286 19.69 -18.93 -0.08
C THR A 286 21.04 -19.04 0.62
N GLU A 287 21.77 -17.93 0.75
CA GLU A 287 23.09 -17.88 1.38
C GLU A 287 23.08 -16.88 2.55
N PRO A 288 23.51 -17.28 3.77
CA PRO A 288 23.48 -16.41 4.94
C PRO A 288 24.71 -15.49 5.01
N GLU A 289 24.93 -14.69 3.96
CA GLU A 289 26.01 -13.72 3.88
C GLU A 289 25.52 -12.28 3.63
N LEU A 290 26.39 -11.29 3.89
CA LEU A 290 26.12 -9.87 3.63
C LEU A 290 27.07 -9.26 2.59
N GLY A 291 27.98 -10.05 2.01
CA GLY A 291 28.89 -9.58 0.97
C GLY A 291 28.13 -9.11 -0.28
N ASP A 292 27.00 -9.76 -0.56
CA ASP A 292 26.12 -9.43 -1.67
C ASP A 292 25.01 -8.43 -1.32
N TYR A 293 25.08 -7.72 -0.19
CA TYR A 293 24.12 -6.66 0.14
C TYR A 293 24.07 -5.57 -0.94
N ARG A 294 22.88 -5.33 -1.51
CA ARG A 294 22.65 -4.31 -2.54
C ARG A 294 21.60 -3.34 -2.10
N GLU A 295 21.82 -2.04 -2.35
CA GLU A 295 20.76 -1.03 -2.27
C GLU A 295 20.45 -0.44 -3.63
N LEU A 296 19.16 -0.15 -3.88
CA LEU A 296 18.65 0.55 -5.04
C LEU A 296 17.74 1.69 -4.59
N VAL A 297 17.94 2.90 -5.11
CA VAL A 297 17.08 4.05 -4.80
C VAL A 297 15.75 3.91 -5.57
N LEU A 298 14.63 3.98 -4.86
CA LEU A 298 13.29 3.98 -5.46
C LEU A 298 12.78 5.42 -5.55
N ASP A 299 12.27 5.81 -6.72
CA ASP A 299 11.78 7.15 -6.97
C ASP A 299 10.36 7.13 -7.55
N CYS A 300 9.38 7.48 -6.73
CA CYS A 300 7.99 7.64 -7.16
C CYS A 300 7.67 9.12 -7.36
N ARG A 301 6.98 9.45 -8.46
CA ARG A 301 6.68 10.84 -8.83
C ARG A 301 5.28 11.04 -9.37
N PHE A 302 4.75 12.23 -9.12
CA PHE A 302 3.50 12.71 -9.70
C PHE A 302 3.77 13.51 -10.98
N ALA A 303 3.32 13.00 -12.13
CA ALA A 303 3.53 13.60 -13.44
C ALA A 303 2.20 13.91 -14.15
N PRO A 304 1.53 15.05 -13.87
CA PRO A 304 0.25 15.37 -14.48
C PRO A 304 0.39 15.65 -15.99
N LYS A 305 -0.60 15.22 -16.79
CA LYS A 305 -0.65 15.42 -18.26
C LYS A 305 -0.53 16.89 -18.69
N ARG A 306 -1.04 17.85 -17.89
CA ARG A 306 -0.88 19.28 -18.15
C ARG A 306 0.26 19.82 -17.29
N ARG A 307 1.42 20.00 -17.91
CA ARG A 307 2.63 20.53 -17.27
C ARG A 307 2.39 21.97 -16.81
N ARG A 308 2.55 22.24 -15.53
CA ARG A 308 2.56 23.63 -15.00
C ARG A 308 3.92 24.28 -15.26
N ARG A 309 3.96 25.60 -15.48
CA ARG A 309 5.22 26.36 -15.58
C ARG A 309 6.01 26.20 -14.26
N GLY A 310 7.27 25.77 -14.35
CA GLY A 310 8.17 25.61 -13.20
C GLY A 310 8.24 24.19 -12.61
N ALA A 311 7.48 23.21 -13.11
CA ALA A 311 7.61 21.82 -12.67
C ALA A 311 8.86 21.16 -13.27
N PRO A 312 9.70 20.48 -12.45
CA PRO A 312 10.91 19.80 -12.93
C PRO A 312 10.61 18.83 -14.06
N GLU A 313 11.58 18.66 -14.98
CA GLU A 313 11.49 17.67 -16.05
C GLU A 313 11.32 16.27 -15.46
N GLY A 314 10.14 15.69 -15.65
CA GLY A 314 9.82 14.34 -15.19
C GLY A 314 8.76 14.22 -14.10
N GLY A 315 8.32 15.30 -13.44
CA GLY A 315 7.25 15.28 -12.43
C GLY A 315 7.71 15.68 -11.02
N GLN A 316 6.76 15.84 -10.09
CA GLN A 316 7.05 16.18 -8.69
C GLN A 316 7.42 14.90 -7.90
N PRO A 317 8.58 14.85 -7.21
CA PRO A 317 9.01 13.66 -6.48
C PRO A 317 8.25 13.48 -5.16
N TYR A 318 7.98 12.22 -4.82
CA TYR A 318 7.40 11.76 -3.56
C TYR A 318 8.40 10.77 -2.93
N PRO A 319 9.44 11.28 -2.24
CA PRO A 319 10.61 10.47 -1.92
C PRO A 319 10.44 9.62 -0.65
N VAL A 320 9.40 9.85 0.15
CA VAL A 320 9.19 9.19 1.45
C VAL A 320 8.13 8.10 1.32
N LEU A 321 8.54 6.84 1.44
CA LEU A 321 7.64 5.69 1.49
C LEU A 321 6.93 5.62 2.85
N ARG A 322 5.61 5.47 2.83
CA ARG A 322 4.79 5.35 4.05
C ARG A 322 4.47 3.90 4.40
N VAL A 323 4.10 3.13 3.37
CA VAL A 323 3.72 1.72 3.45
C VAL A 323 3.92 1.07 2.09
N ALA A 324 4.20 -0.23 2.07
CA ALA A 324 4.36 -1.01 0.86
C ALA A 324 3.83 -2.43 1.04
N HIS A 325 3.54 -3.10 -0.06
CA HIS A 325 3.17 -4.50 -0.10
C HIS A 325 3.54 -5.10 -1.47
N SER A 326 4.08 -6.31 -1.47
CA SER A 326 4.34 -7.09 -2.69
C SER A 326 3.21 -8.09 -2.92
N ALA A 327 2.71 -8.18 -4.15
CA ALA A 327 1.71 -9.17 -4.52
C ALA A 327 1.80 -9.54 -6.01
N PRO A 328 1.31 -10.74 -6.40
CA PRO A 328 1.16 -11.08 -7.79
C PRO A 328 0.03 -10.27 -8.42
N VAL A 329 0.18 -9.92 -9.71
CA VAL A 329 -0.81 -9.09 -10.42
C VAL A 329 -1.68 -9.88 -11.39
N GLY A 330 -2.90 -9.42 -11.61
CA GLY A 330 -3.81 -9.95 -12.64
C GLY A 330 -3.46 -9.48 -14.07
N ALA A 331 -4.03 -10.15 -15.07
CA ALA A 331 -3.73 -9.94 -16.50
C ALA A 331 -3.81 -8.49 -16.98
N GLN A 332 -4.80 -7.71 -16.49
CA GLN A 332 -5.01 -6.34 -16.93
C GLN A 332 -3.83 -5.43 -16.52
N LEU A 333 -3.47 -5.46 -15.24
CA LEU A 333 -2.36 -4.66 -14.71
C LEU A 333 -1.01 -5.15 -15.26
N ALA A 334 -0.84 -6.46 -15.43
CA ALA A 334 0.35 -7.04 -16.06
C ALA A 334 0.60 -6.44 -17.45
N THR A 335 -0.44 -6.36 -18.29
CA THR A 335 -0.38 -5.75 -19.62
C THR A 335 0.03 -4.26 -19.57
N GLU A 336 -0.49 -3.48 -18.61
CA GLU A 336 -0.17 -2.06 -18.46
C GLU A 336 1.25 -1.77 -17.94
N LEU A 337 1.82 -2.73 -17.22
CA LEU A 337 3.18 -2.69 -16.70
C LEU A 337 4.19 -3.38 -17.64
N SER A 338 3.72 -3.97 -18.74
CA SER A 338 4.52 -4.75 -19.69
C SER A 338 5.22 -5.96 -19.05
N ILE A 339 4.50 -6.66 -18.18
CA ILE A 339 4.94 -7.89 -17.50
C ILE A 339 3.92 -9.01 -17.73
N ALA A 340 4.29 -10.24 -17.39
CA ALA A 340 3.41 -11.40 -17.45
C ALA A 340 2.43 -11.44 -16.25
N GLU A 341 1.27 -12.04 -16.47
CA GLU A 341 0.29 -12.27 -15.40
C GLU A 341 0.87 -13.16 -14.29
N GLY A 342 0.57 -12.83 -13.04
CA GLY A 342 1.05 -13.56 -11.88
C GLY A 342 2.47 -13.21 -11.44
N GLN A 343 3.18 -12.33 -12.14
CA GLN A 343 4.47 -11.83 -11.66
C GLN A 343 4.29 -10.96 -10.40
N GLU A 344 5.25 -11.09 -9.48
CA GLU A 344 5.32 -10.31 -8.25
C GLU A 344 5.66 -8.85 -8.53
N VAL A 345 4.89 -7.95 -7.92
CA VAL A 345 5.07 -6.51 -8.03
C VAL A 345 5.05 -5.89 -6.65
N LEU A 346 6.07 -5.09 -6.36
CA LEU A 346 6.09 -4.25 -5.17
C LEU A 346 5.27 -2.98 -5.42
N PHE A 347 4.26 -2.77 -4.59
CA PHE A 347 3.49 -1.53 -4.56
C PHE A 347 3.91 -0.68 -3.36
N GLY A 348 4.23 0.59 -3.60
CA GLY A 348 4.60 1.53 -2.57
C GLY A 348 3.70 2.77 -2.56
N VAL A 349 3.24 3.16 -1.37
CA VAL A 349 2.55 4.43 -1.13
C VAL A 349 3.58 5.46 -0.67
N PHE A 350 3.73 6.53 -1.45
CA PHE A 350 4.70 7.59 -1.16
C PHE A 350 4.00 8.91 -0.84
N VAL A 351 4.66 9.72 -0.01
CA VAL A 351 4.24 11.05 0.40
C VAL A 351 5.34 12.07 0.09
N THR A 352 4.98 13.35 0.10
CA THR A 352 5.97 14.42 0.00
C THR A 352 6.81 14.51 1.29
N GLY A 353 8.05 15.00 1.19
CA GLY A 353 8.83 15.39 2.37
C GLY A 353 8.20 16.57 3.12
N LYS A 354 8.78 16.94 4.28
CA LYS A 354 8.27 18.01 5.15
C LYS A 354 8.12 19.38 4.46
N ASP A 355 8.86 19.61 3.37
CA ASP A 355 8.79 20.84 2.56
C ASP A 355 7.69 20.81 1.47
N GLY A 356 6.82 19.79 1.50
CA GLY A 356 5.60 19.73 0.71
C GLY A 356 4.60 20.79 1.18
N GLY A 357 4.78 22.03 0.75
CA GLY A 357 3.87 23.12 1.06
C GLY A 357 2.41 22.79 0.67
N PRO A 358 1.42 23.34 1.40
CA PRO A 358 0.01 23.08 1.11
C PRO A 358 -0.35 23.48 -0.32
N GLY A 359 -0.90 22.55 -1.10
CA GLY A 359 -1.68 22.86 -2.31
C GLY A 359 -1.07 22.57 -3.69
N VAL A 360 0.07 21.87 -3.80
CA VAL A 360 0.71 21.65 -5.12
C VAL A 360 0.41 20.28 -5.77
N GLY A 361 -0.01 19.27 -5.00
CA GLY A 361 -0.27 17.92 -5.51
C GLY A 361 -1.12 17.07 -4.54
N PRO A 362 -1.36 15.78 -4.87
CA PRO A 362 -1.99 14.83 -3.95
C PRO A 362 -1.15 14.62 -2.67
N ASN A 363 -1.76 14.20 -1.58
CA ASN A 363 -1.04 13.86 -0.34
C ASN A 363 -0.36 12.49 -0.42
N SER A 364 -0.88 11.58 -1.23
CA SER A 364 -0.35 10.23 -1.40
C SER A 364 -0.36 9.83 -2.88
N VAL A 365 0.68 9.12 -3.29
CA VAL A 365 0.81 8.50 -4.62
C VAL A 365 1.13 7.03 -4.49
N VAL A 366 0.71 6.21 -5.46
CA VAL A 366 0.95 4.76 -5.44
C VAL A 366 1.71 4.37 -6.71
N CYS A 367 2.93 3.85 -6.54
CA CYS A 367 3.77 3.38 -7.64
C CYS A 367 3.93 1.85 -7.57
N ALA A 368 4.06 1.23 -8.75
CA ALA A 368 4.32 -0.21 -8.91
C ALA A 368 5.73 -0.46 -9.45
N PHE A 369 6.45 -1.37 -8.81
CA PHE A 369 7.83 -1.76 -9.11
C PHE A 369 7.89 -3.29 -9.27
N PRO A 370 7.86 -3.82 -10.50
CA PRO A 370 8.01 -5.26 -10.75
C PRO A 370 9.33 -5.79 -10.17
N ILE A 371 9.28 -6.92 -9.47
CA ILE A 371 10.45 -7.48 -8.75
C ILE A 371 11.56 -7.91 -9.72
N ASP A 372 11.19 -8.53 -10.84
CA ASP A 372 12.13 -8.94 -11.89
C ASP A 372 12.93 -7.77 -12.48
N LEU A 373 12.28 -6.62 -12.68
CA LEU A 373 12.93 -5.41 -13.17
C LEU A 373 13.79 -4.74 -12.08
N LEU A 374 13.38 -4.82 -10.81
CA LEU A 374 14.22 -4.40 -9.68
C LEU A 374 15.53 -5.22 -9.66
N ASP A 375 15.41 -6.53 -9.78
CA ASP A 375 16.56 -7.42 -9.77
C ASP A 375 17.48 -7.17 -10.96
N THR A 376 16.91 -7.04 -12.16
CA THR A 376 17.66 -6.73 -13.39
C THR A 376 18.47 -5.43 -13.23
N LEU A 377 17.87 -4.37 -12.70
CA LEU A 377 18.56 -3.09 -12.47
C LEU A 377 19.66 -3.18 -11.42
N ILE A 378 19.46 -4.02 -10.39
CA ILE A 378 20.49 -4.28 -9.39
C ILE A 378 21.66 -5.02 -10.02
N ASP A 379 21.39 -6.08 -10.78
CA ASP A 379 22.41 -6.91 -11.42
C ASP A 379 23.22 -6.09 -12.43
N GLU A 380 22.57 -5.31 -13.30
CA GLU A 380 23.24 -4.33 -14.18
C GLU A 380 24.06 -3.29 -13.40
N GLY A 381 23.61 -2.92 -12.20
CA GLY A 381 24.33 -2.05 -11.28
C GLY A 381 25.61 -2.69 -10.74
N VAL A 382 25.55 -3.98 -10.40
CA VAL A 382 26.72 -4.76 -9.98
C VAL A 382 27.71 -4.90 -11.13
N GLU A 383 27.25 -5.22 -12.34
CA GLU A 383 28.10 -5.32 -13.53
C GLU A 383 28.85 -4.02 -13.79
N ARG A 384 28.14 -2.87 -13.78
CA ARG A 384 28.77 -1.56 -13.97
C ARG A 384 29.82 -1.21 -12.93
N CYS A 385 29.70 -1.73 -11.71
CA CYS A 385 30.68 -1.50 -10.63
C CYS A 385 31.88 -2.45 -10.72
N CYS A 386 31.68 -3.69 -11.17
CA CYS A 386 32.70 -4.74 -11.04
C CYS A 386 33.31 -5.22 -12.36
N GLU A 387 32.65 -5.04 -13.50
CA GLU A 387 33.17 -5.47 -14.80
C GLU A 387 33.97 -4.39 -15.51
N SER A 388 34.99 -4.84 -16.27
CA SER A 388 35.87 -3.95 -17.03
C SER A 388 35.28 -3.60 -18.40
N PRO A 389 35.39 -2.34 -18.87
CA PRO A 389 36.01 -1.20 -18.18
C PRO A 389 35.05 -0.51 -17.19
N VAL A 390 35.49 -0.35 -15.94
CA VAL A 390 34.71 0.37 -14.91
C VAL A 390 34.77 1.87 -15.16
N HIS A 391 33.62 2.55 -15.08
CA HIS A 391 33.55 4.00 -15.28
C HIS A 391 34.29 4.75 -14.15
N PRO A 392 35.26 5.62 -14.46
CA PRO A 392 35.98 6.39 -13.44
C PRO A 392 35.03 7.24 -12.59
N GLY A 393 35.28 7.29 -11.28
CA GLY A 393 34.48 8.09 -10.34
C GLY A 393 33.15 7.45 -9.89
N LEU A 394 32.86 6.22 -10.30
CA LEU A 394 31.68 5.48 -9.83
C LEU A 394 31.87 5.08 -8.35
N ARG A 395 31.04 5.63 -7.46
CA ARG A 395 31.11 5.34 -6.01
C ARG A 395 30.49 3.98 -5.71
N ARG A 396 31.13 3.20 -4.84
CA ARG A 396 30.53 2.00 -4.24
C ARG A 396 29.37 2.35 -3.30
N GLY A 397 29.51 3.47 -2.59
CA GLY A 397 28.50 4.02 -1.70
C GLY A 397 28.37 3.26 -0.36
N LEU A 398 27.23 3.47 0.30
CA LEU A 398 26.93 2.95 1.64
C LEU A 398 27.89 3.47 2.72
N ASP A 399 28.35 4.71 2.58
CA ASP A 399 29.33 5.36 3.46
C ASP A 399 28.90 5.40 4.95
N PHE A 400 27.61 5.19 5.23
CA PHE A 400 27.07 5.04 6.59
C PHE A 400 27.33 3.66 7.19
N PHE A 401 27.51 2.60 6.40
CA PHE A 401 27.85 1.24 6.85
C PHE A 401 29.33 0.88 6.68
N GLN A 402 30.00 1.45 5.67
CA GLN A 402 31.37 1.06 5.31
C GLN A 402 32.21 2.26 4.90
N SER A 403 33.54 2.09 4.88
CA SER A 403 34.47 3.12 4.42
C SER A 403 34.21 3.46 2.94
N PRO A 404 34.23 4.74 2.54
CA PRO A 404 34.05 5.13 1.14
C PRO A 404 35.12 4.50 0.23
N SER A 405 34.71 4.09 -0.97
CA SER A 405 35.60 3.68 -2.06
C SER A 405 34.94 3.89 -3.42
N PHE A 406 35.75 3.82 -4.47
CA PHE A 406 35.27 3.80 -5.85
C PHE A 406 35.27 2.37 -6.39
N CYS A 407 34.27 2.05 -7.20
CA CYS A 407 34.21 0.81 -7.95
C CYS A 407 35.46 0.65 -8.85
N PRO A 408 36.06 -0.55 -8.94
CA PRO A 408 35.65 -1.82 -8.35
C PRO A 408 36.22 -2.09 -6.94
N ASN A 409 36.96 -1.14 -6.37
CA ASN A 409 37.77 -1.37 -5.17
C ASN A 409 36.92 -1.66 -3.91
N PRO A 410 37.43 -2.48 -2.98
CA PRO A 410 36.79 -2.70 -1.69
C PRO A 410 36.73 -1.43 -0.82
N PRO A 411 35.89 -1.41 0.22
CA PRO A 411 35.77 -0.28 1.15
C PRO A 411 37.12 0.14 1.76
N GLY A 412 37.48 1.42 1.63
CA GLY A 412 38.72 1.99 2.19
C GLY A 412 40.03 1.58 1.50
N LEU A 413 39.98 0.84 0.38
CA LEU A 413 41.15 0.45 -0.40
C LEU A 413 41.17 1.16 -1.77
N GLU A 414 42.38 1.45 -2.26
CA GLU A 414 42.59 2.15 -3.53
C GLU A 414 42.85 1.19 -4.72
N ALA A 415 43.07 -0.10 -4.44
CA ALA A 415 43.28 -1.12 -5.46
C ALA A 415 42.56 -2.43 -5.08
N LEU A 416 42.01 -3.10 -6.08
CA LEU A 416 41.45 -4.44 -5.95
C LEU A 416 42.58 -5.48 -6.04
N SER A 417 42.79 -6.22 -4.96
CA SER A 417 43.72 -7.35 -4.96
C SER A 417 43.12 -8.53 -5.73
N PRO A 418 43.92 -9.29 -6.53
CA PRO A 418 43.43 -10.44 -7.31
C PRO A 418 42.76 -11.55 -6.48
N ASN A 419 43.04 -11.61 -5.18
CA ASN A 419 42.48 -12.61 -4.26
C ASN A 419 41.09 -12.24 -3.71
N THR A 420 40.55 -11.07 -4.07
CA THR A 420 39.30 -10.56 -3.50
C THR A 420 38.32 -10.20 -4.63
N SER A 421 37.07 -10.65 -4.53
CA SER A 421 36.04 -10.33 -5.50
C SER A 421 35.36 -8.99 -5.20
N CYS A 422 35.24 -8.12 -6.21
CA CYS A 422 34.47 -6.88 -6.13
C CYS A 422 33.00 -7.10 -5.73
N ARG A 423 32.43 -8.24 -6.13
CA ARG A 423 31.02 -8.60 -5.91
C ARG A 423 30.73 -9.02 -4.47
N HIS A 424 31.76 -9.38 -3.70
CA HIS A 424 31.61 -9.85 -2.32
C HIS A 424 31.67 -8.68 -1.30
N PHE A 425 31.36 -7.46 -1.74
CA PHE A 425 31.22 -6.30 -0.86
C PHE A 425 29.90 -5.57 -1.11
N PRO A 426 29.28 -5.02 -0.04
CA PRO A 426 28.09 -4.19 -0.15
C PRO A 426 28.26 -3.04 -1.14
N LEU A 427 27.19 -2.70 -1.88
CA LEU A 427 27.19 -1.55 -2.78
C LEU A 427 25.81 -0.93 -2.95
N LEU A 428 25.81 0.36 -3.30
CA LEU A 428 24.64 1.11 -3.75
C LEU A 428 24.65 1.18 -5.28
N VAL A 429 23.56 0.76 -5.91
CA VAL A 429 23.36 0.92 -7.35
C VAL A 429 23.24 2.42 -7.66
N SER A 430 24.06 2.92 -8.58
CA SER A 430 24.16 4.36 -8.86
C SER A 430 22.93 4.94 -9.57
N SER A 431 22.23 4.14 -10.36
CA SER A 431 20.97 4.52 -11.01
C SER A 431 19.80 4.33 -10.06
N SER A 432 18.88 5.29 -10.02
CA SER A 432 17.60 5.12 -9.34
C SER A 432 16.57 4.46 -10.24
N PHE A 433 15.56 3.82 -9.64
CA PHE A 433 14.43 3.26 -10.38
C PHE A 433 13.20 4.16 -10.24
N SER A 434 12.89 4.89 -11.31
CA SER A 434 11.80 5.86 -11.32
C SER A 434 10.50 5.28 -11.87
N ARG A 435 9.37 5.56 -11.19
CA ARG A 435 8.01 5.20 -11.59
C ARG A 435 7.06 6.39 -11.37
N VAL A 436 5.91 6.36 -12.05
CA VAL A 436 4.87 7.39 -11.93
C VAL A 436 3.66 6.85 -11.18
N ASP A 437 2.96 7.74 -10.47
CA ASP A 437 1.71 7.41 -9.76
C ASP A 437 0.68 6.73 -10.67
N LEU A 438 0.24 5.53 -10.30
CA LEU A 438 -0.80 4.77 -10.99
C LEU A 438 -2.15 5.50 -10.98
N PHE A 439 -2.40 6.30 -9.95
CA PHE A 439 -3.65 7.02 -9.77
C PHE A 439 -3.63 8.45 -10.30
N ASN A 440 -2.52 8.91 -10.91
CA ASN A 440 -2.40 10.25 -11.51
C ASN A 440 -2.93 11.38 -10.59
N GLY A 441 -2.67 11.27 -9.29
CA GLY A 441 -3.06 12.20 -8.23
C GLY A 441 -4.54 12.17 -7.83
N LEU A 442 -5.32 11.17 -8.27
CA LEU A 442 -6.74 11.05 -7.97
C LEU A 442 -7.05 10.70 -6.51
N LEU A 443 -6.05 10.28 -5.73
CA LEU A 443 -6.18 10.16 -4.26
C LEU A 443 -6.38 11.53 -3.59
N GLY A 444 -5.98 12.62 -4.26
CA GLY A 444 -6.22 13.99 -3.79
C GLY A 444 -5.65 14.22 -2.38
N PRO A 445 -6.42 14.76 -1.43
CA PRO A 445 -5.93 15.06 -0.08
C PRO A 445 -5.90 13.83 0.85
N VAL A 446 -6.32 12.64 0.39
CA VAL A 446 -6.34 11.45 1.24
C VAL A 446 -4.90 11.06 1.60
N GLN A 447 -4.65 10.93 2.90
CA GLN A 447 -3.39 10.41 3.43
C GLN A 447 -3.55 8.90 3.66
N VAL A 448 -2.91 8.12 2.80
CA VAL A 448 -2.92 6.65 2.90
C VAL A 448 -1.84 6.21 3.89
N THR A 449 -2.22 5.40 4.87
CA THR A 449 -1.37 4.92 5.97
C THR A 449 -1.10 3.42 5.92
N ALA A 450 -1.96 2.65 5.26
CA ALA A 450 -1.86 1.20 5.14
C ALA A 450 -2.15 0.76 3.70
N LEU A 451 -1.52 -0.32 3.25
CA LEU A 451 -1.75 -0.90 1.93
C LEU A 451 -1.65 -2.43 2.01
N TYR A 452 -2.62 -3.12 1.43
CA TYR A 452 -2.57 -4.54 1.11
C TYR A 452 -3.08 -4.73 -0.31
N VAL A 453 -2.44 -5.56 -1.12
CA VAL A 453 -2.83 -5.77 -2.52
C VAL A 453 -3.24 -7.23 -2.70
N THR A 454 -4.38 -7.45 -3.35
CA THR A 454 -4.85 -8.80 -3.67
C THR A 454 -5.11 -8.92 -5.17
N ARG A 455 -4.86 -10.12 -5.69
CA ARG A 455 -5.33 -10.53 -7.01
C ARG A 455 -6.67 -11.24 -6.83
N LEU A 456 -7.69 -10.72 -7.51
CA LEU A 456 -9.03 -11.31 -7.62
C LEU A 456 -9.26 -11.67 -9.08
N ASP A 457 -9.00 -12.93 -9.42
CA ASP A 457 -9.02 -13.44 -10.79
C ASP A 457 -8.07 -12.63 -11.71
N ASN A 458 -8.66 -11.90 -12.67
CA ASN A 458 -7.94 -11.07 -13.64
C ASN A 458 -7.70 -9.64 -13.15
N VAL A 459 -8.32 -9.26 -12.03
CA VAL A 459 -8.31 -7.90 -11.47
C VAL A 459 -7.36 -7.83 -10.28
N THR A 460 -6.67 -6.70 -10.12
CA THR A 460 -5.82 -6.45 -8.95
C THR A 460 -6.45 -5.34 -8.12
N VAL A 461 -6.60 -5.52 -6.81
CA VAL A 461 -7.26 -4.57 -5.91
C VAL A 461 -6.31 -4.13 -4.81
N ALA A 462 -6.17 -2.81 -4.64
CA ALA A 462 -5.52 -2.20 -3.49
C ALA A 462 -6.55 -1.96 -2.39
N HIS A 463 -6.27 -2.48 -1.20
CA HIS A 463 -7.00 -2.20 0.03
C HIS A 463 -6.16 -1.22 0.85
N MET A 464 -6.57 0.05 0.84
CA MET A 464 -5.84 1.17 1.44
C MET A 464 -6.53 1.62 2.71
N GLY A 465 -5.77 1.75 3.79
CA GLY A 465 -6.20 2.40 5.03
C GLY A 465 -5.80 3.88 5.03
N THR A 466 -6.62 4.73 5.63
CA THR A 466 -6.40 6.19 5.66
C THR A 466 -6.15 6.72 7.07
N MET A 467 -5.58 7.93 7.13
CA MET A 467 -5.34 8.65 8.39
C MET A 467 -6.63 9.00 9.16
N ASP A 468 -7.75 9.17 8.46
CA ASP A 468 -9.07 9.47 9.02
C ASP A 468 -9.91 8.21 9.31
N GLY A 469 -9.29 7.03 9.32
CA GLY A 469 -9.94 5.78 9.76
C GLY A 469 -10.87 5.14 8.73
N ARG A 470 -10.62 5.36 7.44
CA ARG A 470 -11.41 4.75 6.35
C ARG A 470 -10.63 3.64 5.64
N ILE A 471 -11.37 2.73 5.01
CA ILE A 471 -10.84 1.75 4.05
C ILE A 471 -11.31 2.11 2.66
N LEU A 472 -10.35 2.22 1.74
CA LEU A 472 -10.57 2.38 0.31
C LEU A 472 -10.15 1.07 -0.39
N GLN A 473 -11.09 0.39 -1.00
CA GLN A 473 -10.80 -0.73 -1.90
C GLN A 473 -10.91 -0.21 -3.32
N VAL A 474 -9.80 -0.21 -4.06
CA VAL A 474 -9.70 0.41 -5.38
C VAL A 474 -8.95 -0.53 -6.30
N GLU A 475 -9.49 -0.75 -7.50
CA GLU A 475 -8.79 -1.51 -8.53
C GLU A 475 -7.50 -0.80 -8.97
N LEU A 476 -6.41 -1.55 -9.05
CA LEU A 476 -5.11 -1.09 -9.49
C LEU A 476 -5.00 -1.19 -11.00
N VAL A 477 -5.32 -0.08 -11.65
CA VAL A 477 -5.10 0.19 -13.07
C VAL A 477 -4.58 1.62 -13.22
N ARG A 478 -3.88 1.92 -14.32
CA ARG A 478 -3.40 3.27 -14.64
C ARG A 478 -4.58 4.20 -14.91
N SER A 479 -5.05 4.83 -13.84
CA SER A 479 -6.29 5.60 -13.80
C SER A 479 -6.06 7.03 -14.28
N LEU A 480 -6.80 7.44 -15.31
CA LEU A 480 -6.62 8.78 -15.91
C LEU A 480 -7.57 9.84 -15.35
N ASN A 481 -8.86 9.49 -15.20
CA ASN A 481 -9.93 10.47 -14.94
C ASN A 481 -10.68 10.24 -13.61
N TYR A 482 -10.79 8.99 -13.16
CA TYR A 482 -11.48 8.61 -11.94
C TYR A 482 -10.96 7.27 -11.43
N LEU A 483 -11.13 7.03 -10.13
CA LEU A 483 -10.78 5.76 -9.48
C LEU A 483 -11.92 4.74 -9.59
N LEU A 484 -11.54 3.50 -9.85
CA LEU A 484 -12.44 2.34 -9.89
C LEU A 484 -12.60 1.77 -8.47
N TYR A 485 -13.36 2.47 -7.63
CA TYR A 485 -13.65 1.97 -6.28
C TYR A 485 -14.42 0.64 -6.33
N VAL A 486 -14.01 -0.30 -5.49
CA VAL A 486 -14.80 -1.44 -5.03
C VAL A 486 -15.59 -1.02 -3.80
N SER A 487 -14.96 -0.33 -2.85
CA SER A 487 -15.61 0.17 -1.64
C SER A 487 -14.87 1.38 -1.06
N ASN A 488 -15.58 2.22 -0.32
CA ASN A 488 -15.01 3.28 0.52
C ASN A 488 -15.94 3.48 1.72
N PHE A 489 -15.45 3.18 2.93
CA PHE A 489 -16.24 3.21 4.16
C PHE A 489 -15.36 3.45 5.39
N SER A 490 -15.97 3.89 6.49
CA SER A 490 -15.31 4.12 7.79
C SER A 490 -15.15 2.82 8.57
N LEU A 491 -14.01 2.61 9.23
CA LEU A 491 -13.83 1.55 10.22
C LEU A 491 -14.37 2.01 11.57
N GLY A 492 -15.57 1.55 11.88
CA GLY A 492 -16.27 2.01 13.07
C GLY A 492 -16.48 3.53 13.04
N ASP A 493 -16.51 4.12 14.23
CA ASP A 493 -16.88 5.53 14.45
C ASP A 493 -15.78 6.38 15.09
N SER A 494 -14.61 5.80 15.39
CA SER A 494 -13.52 6.49 16.11
C SER A 494 -12.71 7.46 15.25
N GLY A 495 -12.70 7.27 13.92
CA GLY A 495 -11.95 8.09 12.97
C GLY A 495 -10.43 8.09 13.21
N GLN A 496 -9.89 7.05 13.87
CA GLN A 496 -8.47 6.92 14.16
C GLN A 496 -7.69 6.40 12.94
N PRO A 497 -6.40 6.78 12.79
CA PRO A 497 -5.58 6.29 11.68
C PRO A 497 -5.53 4.77 11.58
N VAL A 498 -5.64 4.25 10.36
CA VAL A 498 -5.44 2.82 10.11
C VAL A 498 -3.96 2.49 10.22
N GLN A 499 -3.62 1.47 11.01
CA GLN A 499 -2.26 1.02 11.24
C GLN A 499 -1.65 0.43 9.97
N ARG A 500 -0.33 0.63 9.83
CA ARG A 500 0.44 0.29 8.63
C ARG A 500 0.36 -1.19 8.25
N ASP A 501 0.54 -2.05 9.24
CA ASP A 501 0.67 -3.50 9.03
C ASP A 501 -0.73 -4.13 8.95
N VAL A 502 -1.03 -4.74 7.80
CA VAL A 502 -2.31 -5.40 7.48
C VAL A 502 -2.03 -6.88 7.30
N SER A 503 -2.89 -7.72 7.89
CA SER A 503 -2.77 -9.18 7.79
C SER A 503 -3.95 -9.76 7.01
N ARG A 504 -3.78 -10.97 6.47
CA ARG A 504 -4.83 -11.71 5.75
C ARG A 504 -5.22 -12.95 6.54
N LEU A 505 -6.51 -13.27 6.53
CA LEU A 505 -7.04 -14.54 7.03
C LEU A 505 -8.12 -15.03 6.06
N GLY A 506 -7.78 -16.03 5.24
CA GLY A 506 -8.65 -16.55 4.19
C GLY A 506 -9.08 -15.46 3.20
N ASP A 507 -10.38 -15.22 3.07
CA ASP A 507 -10.95 -14.18 2.18
C ASP A 507 -11.17 -12.83 2.88
N HIS A 508 -10.55 -12.64 4.03
CA HIS A 508 -10.65 -11.42 4.83
C HIS A 508 -9.27 -10.79 5.08
N LEU A 509 -9.27 -9.47 5.19
CA LEU A 509 -8.13 -8.68 5.65
C LEU A 509 -8.43 -8.13 7.04
N LEU A 510 -7.40 -8.10 7.88
CA LEU A 510 -7.46 -7.56 9.22
C LEU A 510 -6.75 -6.21 9.25
N PHE A 511 -7.50 -5.18 9.59
CA PHE A 511 -6.99 -3.81 9.77
C PHE A 511 -7.08 -3.44 11.25
N ALA A 512 -6.05 -2.78 11.77
CA ALA A 512 -6.09 -2.19 13.11
C ALA A 512 -6.27 -0.67 13.03
N SER A 513 -7.06 -0.09 13.93
CA SER A 513 -7.22 1.35 14.09
C SER A 513 -7.47 1.65 15.57
N GLY A 514 -6.62 2.47 16.17
CA GLY A 514 -6.63 2.70 17.62
C GLY A 514 -6.41 1.41 18.42
N ASP A 515 -7.38 1.06 19.27
CA ASP A 515 -7.40 -0.13 20.12
C ASP A 515 -8.27 -1.27 19.55
N GLN A 516 -8.70 -1.15 18.30
CA GLN A 516 -9.59 -2.12 17.64
C GLN A 516 -8.94 -2.77 16.43
N VAL A 517 -9.31 -4.04 16.21
CA VAL A 517 -9.02 -4.82 15.00
C VAL A 517 -10.32 -5.09 14.27
N PHE A 518 -10.34 -4.91 12.95
CA PHE A 518 -11.51 -5.04 12.09
C PHE A 518 -11.26 -6.06 10.98
N GLN A 519 -12.23 -6.94 10.74
CA GLN A 519 -12.18 -7.93 9.66
C GLN A 519 -12.96 -7.44 8.43
N VAL A 520 -12.25 -7.10 7.36
CA VAL A 520 -12.81 -6.57 6.11
C VAL A 520 -12.77 -7.65 5.03
N PRO A 521 -13.90 -8.00 4.38
CA PRO A 521 -13.90 -8.92 3.24
C PRO A 521 -13.11 -8.36 2.06
N ILE A 522 -12.28 -9.20 1.43
CA ILE A 522 -11.50 -8.81 0.24
C ILE A 522 -12.42 -8.37 -0.91
N GLN A 523 -13.57 -9.04 -1.08
CA GLN A 523 -14.58 -8.72 -2.10
C GLN A 523 -15.41 -7.45 -1.80
N GLY A 524 -15.20 -6.84 -0.63
CA GLY A 524 -15.90 -5.67 -0.13
C GLY A 524 -17.05 -5.98 0.82
N PRO A 525 -17.47 -4.99 1.64
CA PRO A 525 -18.41 -5.21 2.74
C PRO A 525 -19.87 -5.35 2.29
N GLY A 526 -20.18 -5.00 1.03
CA GLY A 526 -21.52 -5.06 0.47
C GLY A 526 -21.68 -4.11 -0.73
N CYS A 527 -22.92 -4.02 -1.24
CA CYS A 527 -23.21 -3.34 -2.51
C CYS A 527 -24.07 -2.07 -2.38
N ARG A 528 -24.53 -1.74 -1.17
CA ARG A 528 -25.52 -0.67 -0.91
C ARG A 528 -25.06 0.73 -1.30
N HIS A 529 -23.75 0.94 -1.35
CA HIS A 529 -23.15 2.21 -1.75
C HIS A 529 -23.32 2.51 -3.24
N PHE A 530 -23.79 1.55 -4.06
CA PHE A 530 -24.17 1.78 -5.44
C PHE A 530 -25.63 2.20 -5.56
N LEU A 531 -25.88 3.47 -5.85
CA LEU A 531 -27.23 4.06 -5.81
C LEU A 531 -28.07 3.85 -7.08
N THR A 532 -27.45 3.37 -8.16
CA THR A 532 -28.12 3.24 -9.46
C THR A 532 -27.93 1.85 -10.03
N CYS A 533 -28.95 1.31 -10.70
CA CYS A 533 -28.88 0.00 -11.35
C CYS A 533 -27.67 -0.11 -12.30
N GLY A 534 -27.48 0.90 -13.15
CA GLY A 534 -26.39 0.88 -14.13
C GLY A 534 -24.99 0.87 -13.51
N ARG A 535 -24.85 1.35 -12.27
CA ARG A 535 -23.61 1.23 -11.52
C ARG A 535 -23.52 -0.13 -10.82
N CYS A 536 -24.61 -0.56 -10.18
CA CYS A 536 -24.73 -1.83 -9.48
C CYS A 536 -24.34 -3.01 -10.38
N LEU A 537 -24.89 -3.06 -11.60
CA LEU A 537 -24.61 -4.13 -12.56
C LEU A 537 -23.27 -3.99 -13.30
N ARG A 538 -22.55 -2.89 -13.08
CA ARG A 538 -21.14 -2.72 -13.53
C ARG A 538 -20.15 -2.98 -12.41
N ALA A 539 -20.62 -3.32 -11.20
CA ALA A 539 -19.74 -3.79 -10.15
C ALA A 539 -19.04 -5.06 -10.61
N TRP A 540 -17.84 -5.30 -10.11
CA TRP A 540 -17.10 -6.51 -10.44
C TRP A 540 -17.84 -7.75 -9.94
N HIS A 541 -17.77 -8.84 -10.72
CA HIS A 541 -18.52 -10.06 -10.46
C HIS A 541 -18.25 -10.63 -9.06
N PHE A 542 -17.01 -10.56 -8.58
CA PHE A 542 -16.61 -11.04 -7.24
C PHE A 542 -17.35 -10.33 -6.10
N MET A 543 -17.96 -9.16 -6.32
CA MET A 543 -18.70 -8.45 -5.27
C MET A 543 -20.09 -9.05 -5.01
N GLY A 544 -20.61 -9.87 -5.93
CA GLY A 544 -21.95 -10.45 -5.83
C GLY A 544 -23.09 -9.40 -5.85
N CYS A 545 -22.85 -8.24 -6.48
CA CYS A 545 -23.84 -7.16 -6.53
C CYS A 545 -24.90 -7.40 -7.60
N GLY A 546 -26.16 -7.25 -7.22
CA GLY A 546 -27.30 -7.27 -8.13
C GLY A 546 -28.35 -6.25 -7.71
N TRP A 547 -29.22 -5.93 -8.66
CA TRP A 547 -30.22 -4.89 -8.49
C TRP A 547 -31.54 -5.49 -8.00
N CYS A 548 -31.98 -5.08 -6.81
CA CYS A 548 -33.19 -5.59 -6.15
C CYS A 548 -34.48 -4.87 -6.60
N GLY A 549 -34.40 -3.95 -7.56
CA GLY A 549 -35.51 -3.11 -8.05
C GLY A 549 -35.35 -1.63 -7.71
N ASN A 550 -35.11 -1.30 -6.44
CA ASN A 550 -34.89 0.09 -5.97
C ASN A 550 -33.53 0.31 -5.28
N MET A 551 -32.76 -0.75 -5.02
CA MET A 551 -31.46 -0.70 -4.36
C MET A 551 -30.51 -1.74 -4.92
N CYS A 552 -29.21 -1.52 -4.72
CA CYS A 552 -28.17 -2.51 -5.00
C CYS A 552 -27.85 -3.30 -3.72
N GLY A 553 -27.72 -4.61 -3.84
CA GLY A 553 -27.47 -5.49 -2.70
C GLY A 553 -26.88 -6.83 -3.13
N GLN A 554 -26.46 -7.62 -2.15
CA GLN A 554 -26.14 -9.03 -2.38
C GLN A 554 -27.43 -9.88 -2.41
N GLN A 555 -27.38 -11.06 -3.02
CA GLN A 555 -28.55 -11.94 -3.16
C GLN A 555 -29.21 -12.26 -1.81
N LYS A 556 -28.42 -12.39 -0.74
CA LYS A 556 -28.89 -12.63 0.63
C LYS A 556 -29.78 -11.50 1.20
N GLU A 557 -29.69 -10.29 0.66
CA GLU A 557 -30.46 -9.13 1.13
C GLU A 557 -31.84 -9.03 0.46
N CYS A 558 -32.01 -9.59 -0.74
CA CYS A 558 -33.23 -9.45 -1.54
C CYS A 558 -33.47 -10.64 -2.51
N PRO A 559 -33.48 -11.90 -2.03
CA PRO A 559 -33.37 -13.08 -2.89
C PRO A 559 -34.49 -13.22 -3.94
N GLY A 560 -35.68 -12.66 -3.68
CA GLY A 560 -36.84 -12.76 -4.58
C GLY A 560 -36.84 -11.78 -5.76
N SER A 561 -36.06 -10.69 -5.71
CA SER A 561 -36.01 -9.66 -6.77
C SER A 561 -34.60 -9.35 -7.28
N TRP A 562 -33.59 -10.03 -6.73
CA TRP A 562 -32.19 -9.85 -7.10
C TRP A 562 -31.93 -10.35 -8.53
N GLN A 563 -31.33 -9.50 -9.36
CA GLN A 563 -30.94 -9.85 -10.73
C GLN A 563 -29.69 -9.08 -11.16
N GLN A 564 -28.96 -9.65 -12.12
CA GLN A 564 -27.71 -9.08 -12.65
C GLN A 564 -27.74 -8.76 -14.16
N ASP A 565 -28.90 -8.94 -14.81
CA ASP A 565 -28.98 -8.98 -16.27
C ASP A 565 -29.37 -7.65 -16.90
N HIS A 566 -30.26 -6.89 -16.25
CA HIS A 566 -30.90 -5.74 -16.91
C HIS A 566 -31.17 -4.56 -15.98
N CYS A 567 -31.22 -3.36 -16.57
CA CYS A 567 -31.61 -2.15 -15.87
C CYS A 567 -32.76 -1.45 -16.59
N PRO A 568 -33.80 -1.01 -15.86
CA PRO A 568 -34.81 -0.14 -16.43
C PRO A 568 -34.19 1.16 -17.00
N PRO A 569 -34.63 1.63 -18.19
CA PRO A 569 -34.23 2.93 -18.71
C PRO A 569 -34.74 4.04 -17.81
N LYS A 570 -33.90 5.05 -17.54
CA LYS A 570 -34.27 6.21 -16.71
C LYS A 570 -34.15 7.49 -17.53
N LEU A 571 -35.29 8.07 -17.88
CA LEU A 571 -35.38 9.39 -18.50
C LEU A 571 -35.20 10.48 -17.42
N THR A 572 -34.35 11.46 -17.68
CA THR A 572 -34.08 12.58 -16.76
C THR A 572 -34.55 13.91 -17.33
N GLU A 573 -34.42 14.11 -18.64
CA GLU A 573 -34.84 15.34 -19.32
C GLU A 573 -35.13 15.06 -20.80
N PHE A 574 -35.83 15.97 -21.47
CA PHE A 574 -36.05 15.92 -22.91
C PHE A 574 -36.14 17.33 -23.49
N HIS A 575 -35.77 17.49 -24.76
CA HIS A 575 -35.86 18.76 -25.48
C HIS A 575 -36.22 18.55 -26.95
N PRO A 576 -37.02 19.43 -27.56
CA PRO A 576 -37.68 20.59 -26.96
C PRO A 576 -38.90 20.18 -26.09
N HIS A 577 -39.25 21.03 -25.12
CA HIS A 577 -40.40 20.78 -24.22
C HIS A 577 -41.77 21.03 -24.88
N SER A 578 -41.77 21.60 -26.09
CA SER A 578 -42.97 21.91 -26.87
C SER A 578 -42.68 21.75 -28.36
N GLY A 579 -43.69 21.38 -29.13
CA GLY A 579 -43.60 21.26 -30.58
C GLY A 579 -44.94 21.54 -31.29
N PRO A 580 -44.93 21.76 -32.61
CA PRO A 580 -46.14 22.02 -33.39
C PRO A 580 -47.08 20.81 -33.46
N LEU A 581 -48.39 21.08 -33.52
CA LEU A 581 -49.46 20.07 -33.63
C LEU A 581 -49.33 19.16 -34.86
N ARG A 582 -48.66 19.63 -35.93
CA ARG A 582 -48.43 18.86 -37.16
C ARG A 582 -47.36 17.77 -37.01
N GLY A 583 -46.68 17.67 -35.86
CA GLY A 583 -45.66 16.67 -35.59
C GLY A 583 -44.27 17.02 -36.13
N SER A 584 -43.45 16.01 -36.44
CA SER A 584 -42.09 16.14 -36.98
C SER A 584 -41.06 16.86 -36.09
N THR A 585 -41.35 16.96 -34.79
CA THR A 585 -40.41 17.54 -33.82
C THR A 585 -39.34 16.52 -33.49
N ARG A 586 -38.06 16.87 -33.67
CA ARG A 586 -36.93 16.06 -33.20
C ARG A 586 -36.80 16.23 -31.69
N LEU A 587 -37.08 15.17 -30.96
CA LEU A 587 -36.93 15.05 -29.51
C LEU A 587 -35.59 14.41 -29.16
N THR A 588 -34.77 15.16 -28.44
CA THR A 588 -33.63 14.60 -27.73
C THR A 588 -34.08 14.17 -26.33
N LEU A 589 -33.95 12.88 -26.03
CA LEU A 589 -34.17 12.30 -24.72
C LEU A 589 -32.84 12.14 -23.98
N CYS A 590 -32.77 12.66 -22.77
CA CYS A 590 -31.61 12.59 -21.89
C CYS A 590 -31.90 11.67 -20.72
N GLY A 591 -30.93 10.82 -20.38
CA GLY A 591 -31.11 9.86 -19.32
C GLY A 591 -30.02 8.81 -19.27
N SER A 592 -30.35 7.63 -18.76
CA SER A 592 -29.42 6.52 -18.58
C SER A 592 -30.08 5.17 -18.85
N ASN A 593 -29.26 4.16 -19.12
CA ASN A 593 -29.67 2.79 -19.45
C ASN A 593 -30.56 2.68 -20.69
N PHE A 594 -30.39 3.58 -21.66
CA PHE A 594 -31.12 3.51 -22.94
C PHE A 594 -30.62 2.40 -23.88
N TYR A 595 -29.44 1.82 -23.62
CA TYR A 595 -28.82 0.78 -24.45
C TYR A 595 -28.23 -0.33 -23.58
N LEU A 596 -28.30 -1.57 -24.09
CA LEU A 596 -27.65 -2.75 -23.50
C LEU A 596 -26.12 -2.69 -23.70
N HIS A 597 -25.36 -3.37 -22.83
CA HIS A 597 -23.91 -3.49 -22.92
C HIS A 597 -23.53 -4.98 -23.04
N PRO A 598 -22.56 -5.41 -23.87
CA PRO A 598 -21.67 -4.65 -24.74
C PRO A 598 -22.42 -3.86 -25.83
N SER A 599 -21.78 -2.81 -26.36
CA SER A 599 -22.33 -1.99 -27.46
C SER A 599 -22.29 -2.75 -28.80
N GLY A 600 -22.76 -3.99 -28.83
CA GLY A 600 -22.98 -4.76 -30.04
C GLY A 600 -24.36 -4.43 -30.59
N LEU A 601 -24.41 -4.00 -31.86
CA LEU A 601 -25.58 -3.78 -32.72
C LEU A 601 -26.90 -4.18 -32.06
N VAL A 602 -27.53 -3.21 -31.38
CA VAL A 602 -28.87 -3.45 -30.88
C VAL A 602 -29.79 -3.58 -32.10
N PRO A 603 -30.54 -4.68 -32.26
CA PRO A 603 -31.37 -4.89 -33.45
C PRO A 603 -32.35 -3.73 -33.63
N GLU A 604 -32.46 -3.21 -34.87
CA GLU A 604 -33.48 -2.22 -35.22
C GLU A 604 -34.87 -2.73 -34.79
N GLY A 605 -35.63 -1.89 -34.08
CA GLY A 605 -37.00 -2.22 -33.62
C GLY A 605 -37.15 -2.69 -32.17
N THR A 606 -36.07 -2.90 -31.42
CA THR A 606 -36.14 -3.30 -29.99
C THR A 606 -36.42 -2.15 -29.03
N HIS A 607 -36.18 -0.90 -29.45
CA HIS A 607 -36.44 0.29 -28.64
C HIS A 607 -37.77 0.92 -29.08
N GLN A 608 -38.73 0.96 -28.16
CA GLN A 608 -39.97 1.70 -28.35
C GLN A 608 -39.90 2.98 -27.52
N VAL A 609 -40.11 4.11 -28.19
CA VAL A 609 -40.21 5.42 -27.53
C VAL A 609 -41.62 5.94 -27.80
N THR A 610 -42.32 6.33 -26.74
CA THR A 610 -43.67 6.90 -26.81
C THR A 610 -43.70 8.25 -26.11
N VAL A 611 -44.38 9.22 -26.73
CA VAL A 611 -44.63 10.55 -26.16
C VAL A 611 -46.13 10.66 -25.93
N GLY A 612 -46.56 10.51 -24.68
CA GLY A 612 -47.97 10.29 -24.37
C GLY A 612 -48.46 8.99 -25.01
N GLN A 613 -49.41 9.09 -25.95
CA GLN A 613 -49.96 7.95 -26.69
C GLN A 613 -49.37 7.80 -28.10
N SER A 614 -48.47 8.70 -28.51
CA SER A 614 -47.94 8.75 -29.87
C SER A 614 -46.56 8.07 -29.95
N PRO A 615 -46.31 7.18 -30.93
CA PRO A 615 -44.99 6.58 -31.12
C PRO A 615 -43.99 7.61 -31.68
N CYS A 616 -42.79 7.64 -31.10
CA CYS A 616 -41.66 8.45 -31.52
C CYS A 616 -40.60 7.51 -32.12
N ARG A 617 -40.22 7.72 -33.38
CA ARG A 617 -39.30 6.79 -34.09
C ARG A 617 -37.84 7.12 -33.76
N PRO A 618 -37.06 6.21 -33.15
CA PRO A 618 -35.67 6.46 -32.84
C PRO A 618 -34.84 6.73 -34.11
N LEU A 619 -34.00 7.77 -34.07
CA LEU A 619 -33.06 8.11 -35.14
C LEU A 619 -31.67 7.50 -34.81
N PRO A 620 -31.16 6.57 -35.65
CA PRO A 620 -29.96 5.78 -35.33
C PRO A 620 -28.62 6.52 -35.43
N LYS A 621 -28.57 7.77 -35.93
CA LYS A 621 -27.31 8.43 -36.31
C LYS A 621 -26.62 9.30 -35.25
N ASP A 622 -27.23 9.58 -34.10
CA ASP A 622 -26.66 10.48 -33.06
C ASP A 622 -26.92 10.02 -31.61
N SER A 623 -27.12 8.70 -31.42
CA SER A 623 -27.50 8.11 -30.13
C SER A 623 -26.28 7.64 -29.34
N SER A 624 -26.25 7.93 -28.03
CA SER A 624 -25.23 7.46 -27.09
C SER A 624 -25.88 6.89 -25.82
N LYS A 625 -25.11 6.25 -24.91
CA LYS A 625 -25.62 5.75 -23.61
C LYS A 625 -26.38 6.80 -22.77
N LEU A 626 -26.16 8.09 -23.05
CA LEU A 626 -26.73 9.24 -22.33
C LEU A 626 -27.77 10.02 -23.14
N ARG A 627 -27.91 9.72 -24.44
CA ARG A 627 -28.71 10.50 -25.39
C ARG A 627 -29.42 9.57 -26.37
N SER A 628 -30.74 9.61 -26.41
CA SER A 628 -31.51 9.03 -27.52
C SER A 628 -32.14 10.17 -28.31
N GLN A 629 -32.26 10.02 -29.63
CA GLN A 629 -33.01 10.95 -30.47
C GLN A 629 -34.17 10.20 -31.10
N CYS A 630 -35.33 10.82 -31.07
CA CYS A 630 -36.47 10.57 -31.92
C CYS A 630 -37.03 11.96 -32.31
#